data_AF-A0A7Y1BM12-F1
#
_entry.id   AF-A0A7Y1BM12-F1
#
_cell.length_a   1.000
_cell.length_b   1.000
_cell.length_c   1.000
_cell.angle_alpha   90.00
_cell.angle_beta   90.00
_cell.angle_gamma   90.00
#
_symmetry.space_group_name_H-M   'P 1'
#
loop_
_entity.id
_entity.type
_entity.pdbx_description
1 polymer ?
#
loop_
_entity_poly.entity_id
_entity_poly.type
_entity_poly.pdbx_seq_one_letter_code
_entity_poly.pdbx_strand_id
1 'polypeptide(L)'
;MGRHVDTSWYDTYVQSRVVEQSIAEGPLSDPELAGLLGLKPKTWARVKAAGRFLEGLKPGIEREHIQCGYAPLERLAKLWSTAPDMAQELLDAVLSNQLKLADLETLMRGDAQALPDTDATRPSRNTAQKYALFYRLESYFDSSKLHPFDTYKGRVLRRRGTLGSPGGYYLYDAQGELKCLVLCIQPSAWRDPATAARELYEHALSQRHRAPTIWFVFLRDNVVLQRLAELSLYWGGSPYDKKGHWLFLSHFIDTDHLKVLFEDYFAQLIGQIQAGAGLIEEAELYCALESMDGQPAPESEPLRPIYKLPEPDKIRTYRDIIQARIWAAGDSDSATNEERRGKLNVDMGL
;
A
#
# COMPACT_ATOMS: atom_id res chain seq x y z
N MET A 1 35.92 20.87 -18.29
CA MET A 1 35.49 21.31 -16.95
C MET A 1 34.04 20.90 -16.76
N GLY A 2 33.77 19.91 -15.91
CA GLY A 2 32.40 19.43 -15.66
C GLY A 2 31.61 20.46 -14.86
N ARG A 3 30.34 20.70 -15.22
CA ARG A 3 29.42 21.50 -14.40
C ARG A 3 29.41 20.92 -12.98
N HIS A 4 29.73 21.75 -11.98
CA HIS A 4 29.56 21.38 -10.58
C HIS A 4 28.07 21.05 -10.39
N VAL A 5 27.78 19.85 -9.90
CA VAL A 5 26.41 19.46 -9.58
C VAL A 5 26.02 20.22 -8.32
N ASP A 6 24.88 20.90 -8.37
CA ASP A 6 24.32 21.55 -7.20
C ASP A 6 23.72 20.49 -6.28
N THR A 7 24.39 20.28 -5.17
CA THR A 7 24.03 19.30 -4.16
C THR A 7 23.46 19.97 -2.90
N SER A 8 23.43 21.32 -2.85
CA SER A 8 22.93 22.13 -1.72
C SER A 8 21.46 21.88 -1.38
N TRP A 9 20.72 21.27 -2.32
CA TRP A 9 19.35 20.84 -2.12
C TRP A 9 19.17 19.92 -0.90
N TYR A 10 20.18 19.10 -0.55
CA TYR A 10 20.10 18.20 0.60
C TYR A 10 20.24 18.99 1.92
N ASP A 11 21.12 19.99 1.95
CA ASP A 11 21.24 20.89 3.09
C ASP A 11 19.94 21.67 3.31
N THR A 12 19.29 22.11 2.22
CA THR A 12 17.97 22.74 2.28
C THR A 12 16.89 21.77 2.80
N TYR A 13 16.97 20.49 2.44
CA TYR A 13 16.07 19.47 2.97
C TYR A 13 16.27 19.24 4.48
N VAL A 14 17.53 19.09 4.93
CA VAL A 14 17.84 18.92 6.36
C VAL A 14 17.44 20.17 7.16
N GLN A 15 17.71 21.36 6.63
CA GLN A 15 17.30 22.63 7.24
C GLN A 15 15.79 22.73 7.38
N SER A 16 15.01 22.25 6.41
CA SER A 16 13.56 22.24 6.51
C SER A 16 13.07 21.43 7.71
N ARG A 17 13.74 20.32 8.03
CA ARG A 17 13.38 19.45 9.17
C ARG A 17 13.62 20.16 10.49
N VAL A 18 14.74 20.90 10.60
CA VAL A 18 15.05 21.72 11.77
C VAL A 18 14.01 22.84 11.92
N VAL A 19 13.64 23.50 10.82
CA VAL A 19 12.60 24.54 10.82
C VAL A 19 11.24 23.96 11.24
N GLU A 20 10.81 22.86 10.62
CA GLU A 20 9.57 22.13 10.97
C GLU A 20 9.56 21.69 12.45
N GLN A 21 10.70 21.33 13.03
CA GLN A 21 10.82 20.93 14.46
C GLN A 21 10.89 22.11 15.44
N SER A 22 11.32 23.28 14.98
CA SER A 22 11.53 24.48 15.82
C SER A 22 10.30 25.37 16.00
N ILE A 23 9.23 25.12 15.24
CA ILE A 23 8.04 25.96 15.22
C ILE A 23 7.03 25.45 16.26
N ALA A 24 6.81 26.26 17.29
CA ALA A 24 5.87 25.98 18.37
C ALA A 24 4.39 26.12 17.96
N GLU A 25 4.11 26.78 16.82
CA GLU A 25 2.76 27.12 16.33
C GLU A 25 2.15 26.10 15.35
N GLY A 26 2.79 24.93 15.16
CA GLY A 26 2.29 23.86 14.28
C GLY A 26 3.04 23.74 12.93
N PRO A 27 2.77 22.68 12.15
CA PRO A 27 3.52 22.40 10.93
C PRO A 27 3.17 23.40 9.81
N LEU A 28 4.19 24.07 9.27
CA LEU A 28 4.03 24.97 8.13
C LEU A 28 3.50 24.24 6.89
N SER A 29 2.68 24.93 6.10
CA SER A 29 2.30 24.43 4.79
C SER A 29 3.49 24.42 3.82
N ASP A 30 3.49 23.50 2.85
CA ASP A 30 4.56 23.39 1.84
C ASP A 30 4.86 24.72 1.09
N PRO A 31 3.89 25.58 0.76
CA PRO A 31 4.16 26.90 0.18
C PRO A 31 4.88 27.87 1.13
N GLU A 32 4.55 27.88 2.41
CA GLU A 32 5.17 28.76 3.42
C GLU A 32 6.60 28.33 3.70
N LEU A 33 6.81 27.02 3.87
CA LEU A 33 8.14 26.45 4.05
C LEU A 33 9.03 26.67 2.81
N ALA A 34 8.46 26.55 1.61
CA ALA A 34 9.18 26.90 0.38
C ALA A 34 9.60 28.38 0.37
N GLY A 35 8.72 29.29 0.81
CA GLY A 35 9.02 30.71 0.94
C GLY A 35 10.17 31.00 1.90
N LEU A 36 10.16 30.38 3.08
CA LEU A 36 11.23 30.51 4.09
C LEU A 36 12.58 29.97 3.61
N LEU A 37 12.56 28.89 2.83
CA LEU A 37 13.76 28.27 2.25
C LEU A 37 14.22 28.96 0.96
N GLY A 38 13.57 30.04 0.52
CA GLY A 38 13.90 30.76 -0.70
C GLY A 38 13.65 29.98 -1.99
N LEU A 39 12.79 28.96 -1.94
CA LEU A 39 12.47 28.08 -3.07
C LEU A 39 11.07 28.34 -3.61
N LYS A 40 10.88 28.06 -4.91
CA LYS A 40 9.54 27.99 -5.48
C LYS A 40 8.83 26.74 -4.91
N PRO A 41 7.52 26.79 -4.61
CA PRO A 41 6.79 25.63 -4.05
C PRO A 41 6.94 24.34 -4.85
N LYS A 42 6.95 24.43 -6.18
CA LYS A 42 7.17 23.28 -7.08
C LYS A 42 8.57 22.68 -6.97
N THR A 43 9.59 23.50 -6.75
CA THR A 43 10.97 23.06 -6.54
C THR A 43 11.09 22.41 -5.17
N TRP A 44 10.50 23.03 -4.15
CA TRP A 44 10.46 22.48 -2.79
C TRP A 44 9.82 21.10 -2.74
N ALA A 45 8.65 20.91 -3.36
CA ALA A 45 7.97 19.61 -3.40
C ALA A 45 8.85 18.48 -4.00
N ARG A 46 9.69 18.81 -4.98
CA ARG A 46 10.63 17.86 -5.60
C ARG A 46 11.84 17.56 -4.73
N VAL A 47 12.39 18.59 -4.09
CA VAL A 47 13.48 18.46 -3.09
C VAL A 47 13.00 17.62 -1.90
N LYS A 48 11.82 17.92 -1.37
CA LYS A 48 11.18 17.18 -0.27
C LYS A 48 10.97 15.70 -0.62
N ALA A 49 10.51 15.40 -1.83
CA ALA A 49 10.32 14.02 -2.29
C ALA A 49 11.65 13.25 -2.41
N ALA A 50 12.69 13.87 -2.97
CA ALA A 50 14.02 13.27 -3.08
C ALA A 50 14.68 13.05 -1.70
N GLY A 51 14.56 14.03 -0.80
CA GLY A 51 15.09 13.96 0.56
C GLY A 51 14.42 12.88 1.41
N ARG A 52 13.08 12.81 1.42
CA ARG A 52 12.33 11.76 2.13
C ARG A 52 12.64 10.37 1.64
N PHE A 53 12.77 10.22 0.31
CA PHE A 53 13.15 8.95 -0.28
C PHE A 53 14.54 8.51 0.19
N LEU A 54 15.51 9.42 0.18
CA LEU A 54 16.87 9.12 0.62
C LEU A 54 16.94 8.83 2.12
N GLU A 55 16.24 9.60 2.95
CA GLU A 55 16.15 9.40 4.40
C GLU A 55 15.51 8.04 4.75
N GLY A 56 14.48 7.62 4.02
CA GLY A 56 13.85 6.32 4.21
C GLY A 56 14.75 5.12 3.85
N LEU A 57 15.75 5.32 2.98
CA LEU A 57 16.68 4.27 2.58
C LEU A 57 18.00 4.27 3.36
N LYS A 58 18.55 5.45 3.63
CA LYS A 58 19.80 5.65 4.38
C LYS A 58 19.59 6.78 5.40
N PRO A 59 18.98 6.47 6.56
CA PRO A 59 18.80 7.44 7.64
C PRO A 59 20.15 8.01 8.09
N GLY A 60 20.27 9.33 8.15
CA GLY A 60 21.50 10.00 8.60
C GLY A 60 22.67 9.97 7.60
N ILE A 61 22.41 9.78 6.30
CA ILE A 61 23.46 9.88 5.27
C ILE A 61 24.16 11.24 5.33
N GLU A 62 25.50 11.23 5.41
CA GLU A 62 26.28 12.46 5.43
C GLU A 62 26.30 13.12 4.04
N ARG A 63 26.41 14.44 4.04
CA ARG A 63 26.28 15.28 2.85
C ARG A 63 27.30 14.95 1.77
N GLU A 64 28.49 14.52 2.19
CA GLU A 64 29.66 14.16 1.40
C GLU A 64 29.42 12.94 0.50
N HIS A 65 28.47 12.08 0.88
CA HIS A 65 28.08 10.89 0.13
C HIS A 65 27.07 11.20 -0.99
N ILE A 66 26.62 12.45 -1.11
CA ILE A 66 25.63 12.88 -2.10
C ILE A 66 26.32 13.78 -3.13
N GLN A 67 26.62 13.20 -4.29
CA GLN A 67 27.27 13.89 -5.41
C GLN A 67 26.30 14.22 -6.56
N CYS A 68 25.01 13.92 -6.41
CA CYS A 68 23.97 14.16 -7.40
C CYS A 68 22.97 15.26 -7.00
N GLY A 69 22.32 15.85 -8.01
CA GLY A 69 21.19 16.76 -7.77
C GLY A 69 19.94 16.03 -7.29
N TYR A 70 18.90 16.77 -6.88
CA TYR A 70 17.65 16.17 -6.41
C TYR A 70 16.86 15.44 -7.51
N ALA A 71 17.00 15.84 -8.78
CA ALA A 71 16.17 15.31 -9.87
C ALA A 71 16.41 13.82 -10.18
N PRO A 72 17.67 13.31 -10.26
CA PRO A 72 17.94 11.88 -10.32
C PRO A 72 17.31 11.09 -9.17
N LEU A 73 17.38 11.58 -7.93
CA LEU A 73 16.77 10.92 -6.77
C LEU A 73 15.24 11.00 -6.78
N GLU A 74 14.63 12.11 -7.22
CA GLU A 74 13.18 12.20 -7.45
C GLU A 74 12.73 11.16 -8.47
N ARG A 75 13.53 10.92 -9.52
CA ARG A 75 13.26 9.88 -10.51
C ARG A 75 13.46 8.48 -9.94
N LEU A 76 14.52 8.26 -9.18
CA LEU A 76 14.77 7.00 -8.52
C LEU A 76 13.67 6.66 -7.51
N ALA A 77 13.13 7.65 -6.78
CA ALA A 77 11.96 7.48 -5.92
C ALA A 77 10.70 7.04 -6.67
N LYS A 78 10.49 7.57 -7.89
CA LYS A 78 9.41 7.12 -8.78
C LYS A 78 9.67 5.73 -9.35
N LEU A 79 10.94 5.39 -9.62
CA LEU A 79 11.29 4.05 -10.04
C LEU A 79 11.06 3.07 -8.90
N TRP A 80 11.47 3.40 -7.67
CA TRP A 80 11.30 2.59 -6.48
C TRP A 80 9.86 2.13 -6.25
N SER A 81 8.89 3.04 -6.48
CA SER A 81 7.47 2.70 -6.35
C SER A 81 6.97 1.70 -7.39
N THR A 82 7.73 1.46 -8.46
CA THR A 82 7.41 0.53 -9.56
C THR A 82 8.33 -0.70 -9.59
N ALA A 83 9.65 -0.52 -9.46
CA ALA A 83 10.70 -1.54 -9.45
C ALA A 83 11.74 -1.23 -8.33
N PRO A 84 11.47 -1.64 -7.07
CA PRO A 84 12.32 -1.35 -5.92
C PRO A 84 13.67 -2.04 -6.01
N ASP A 85 13.75 -3.29 -6.49
CA ASP A 85 15.03 -4.00 -6.62
C ASP A 85 15.98 -3.29 -7.58
N MET A 86 15.48 -2.90 -8.75
CA MET A 86 16.25 -2.11 -9.71
C MET A 86 16.59 -0.71 -9.17
N ALA A 87 15.69 -0.07 -8.44
CA ALA A 87 15.97 1.22 -7.84
C ALA A 87 17.03 1.12 -6.72
N GLN A 88 17.07 0.01 -5.97
CA GLN A 88 18.08 -0.28 -4.97
C GLN A 88 19.45 -0.53 -5.61
N GLU A 89 19.51 -1.32 -6.68
CA GLU A 89 20.75 -1.56 -7.44
C GLU A 89 21.34 -0.28 -8.04
N LEU A 90 20.48 0.66 -8.45
CA LEU A 90 20.89 1.92 -9.07
C LEU A 90 21.23 3.01 -8.06
N LEU A 91 20.93 2.84 -6.76
CA LEU A 91 21.02 3.89 -5.74
C LEU A 91 22.43 4.47 -5.62
N ASP A 92 23.45 3.61 -5.46
CA ASP A 92 24.83 4.09 -5.27
C ASP A 92 25.40 4.74 -6.54
N ALA A 93 25.00 4.26 -7.73
CA ALA A 93 25.35 4.86 -9.01
C ALA A 93 24.69 6.24 -9.20
N VAL A 94 23.47 6.42 -8.69
CA VAL A 94 22.79 7.72 -8.68
C VAL A 94 23.44 8.67 -7.68
N LEU A 95 23.72 8.23 -6.45
CA LEU A 95 24.33 9.07 -5.40
C LEU A 95 25.72 9.57 -5.79
N SER A 96 26.52 8.74 -6.44
CA SER A 96 27.83 9.09 -6.98
C SER A 96 27.78 9.85 -8.32
N ASN A 97 26.57 10.21 -8.79
CA ASN A 97 26.33 10.91 -10.06
C ASN A 97 26.94 10.20 -11.28
N GLN A 98 27.11 8.88 -11.21
CA GLN A 98 27.56 8.02 -12.31
C GLN A 98 26.42 7.72 -13.29
N LEU A 99 25.17 7.76 -12.81
CA LEU A 99 23.97 7.56 -13.62
C LEU A 99 23.26 8.91 -13.85
N LYS A 100 23.19 9.38 -15.10
CA LYS A 100 22.58 10.68 -15.40
C LYS A 100 21.06 10.57 -15.48
N LEU A 101 20.39 11.71 -15.32
CA LEU A 101 18.92 11.81 -15.40
C LEU A 101 18.34 11.23 -16.71
N ALA A 102 19.02 11.44 -17.84
CA ALA A 102 18.57 10.92 -19.14
C ALA A 102 18.66 9.40 -19.22
N ASP A 103 19.68 8.79 -18.61
CA ASP A 103 19.87 7.34 -18.58
C ASP A 103 18.83 6.69 -17.67
N LEU A 104 18.53 7.31 -16.52
CA LEU A 104 17.38 6.98 -15.67
C LEU A 104 16.06 7.05 -16.43
N GLU A 105 15.83 8.12 -17.19
CA GLU A 105 14.62 8.25 -18.00
C GLU A 105 14.54 7.23 -19.13
N THR A 106 15.68 6.75 -19.65
CA THR A 106 15.75 5.72 -20.69
C THR A 106 15.51 4.33 -20.10
N LEU A 107 16.11 4.01 -18.96
CA LEU A 107 15.83 2.81 -18.18
C LEU A 107 14.36 2.72 -17.78
N MET A 108 13.74 3.85 -17.43
CA MET A 108 12.31 3.96 -17.15
C MET A 108 11.42 3.80 -18.40
N ARG A 109 11.94 4.10 -19.60
CA ARG A 109 11.22 3.95 -20.88
C ARG A 109 11.37 2.57 -21.51
N GLY A 110 12.43 1.84 -21.16
CA GLY A 110 12.74 0.48 -21.61
C GLY A 110 13.23 0.44 -23.06
N ASP A 111 14.35 -0.26 -23.29
CA ASP A 111 14.95 -0.47 -24.61
C ASP A 111 13.92 -0.79 -25.71
N ALA A 112 13.74 0.18 -26.60
CA ALA A 112 12.98 0.08 -27.85
C ALA A 112 13.90 -0.26 -29.03
N GLN A 113 14.94 -1.07 -28.81
CA GLN A 113 15.78 -1.61 -29.89
C GLN A 113 16.18 -3.06 -29.60
N ALA A 114 15.33 -4.00 -30.01
CA ALA A 114 15.78 -5.31 -30.43
C ALA A 114 14.85 -5.84 -31.55
N LEU A 115 15.38 -5.74 -32.77
CA LEU A 115 15.06 -6.49 -33.99
C LEU A 115 13.69 -6.29 -34.69
N PRO A 116 13.69 -6.26 -36.04
CA PRO A 116 12.50 -6.20 -36.84
C PRO A 116 11.83 -7.57 -36.90
N ASP A 117 10.56 -7.51 -37.27
CA ASP A 117 9.62 -8.59 -37.57
C ASP A 117 8.73 -9.12 -36.45
N THR A 118 7.46 -9.07 -36.85
CA THR A 118 6.29 -9.84 -36.44
C THR A 118 5.37 -9.29 -35.34
N ASP A 119 4.16 -9.01 -35.84
CA ASP A 119 2.84 -8.95 -35.22
C ASP A 119 2.40 -7.75 -34.38
N ALA A 120 1.67 -6.91 -35.11
CA ALA A 120 0.43 -6.23 -34.77
C ALA A 120 -0.14 -6.44 -33.34
N THR A 121 -0.51 -5.30 -32.75
CA THR A 121 -1.39 -5.16 -31.58
C THR A 121 -0.86 -5.67 -30.23
N ARG A 122 0.30 -5.15 -29.79
CA ARG A 122 0.59 -5.07 -28.35
C ARG A 122 0.11 -3.74 -27.78
N PRO A 123 -0.77 -3.71 -26.75
CA PRO A 123 -1.08 -2.47 -26.06
C PRO A 123 0.20 -1.93 -25.40
N SER A 124 0.34 -0.60 -25.38
CA SER A 124 1.53 0.07 -24.85
C SER A 124 1.89 -0.46 -23.45
N ARG A 125 3.19 -0.60 -23.12
CA ARG A 125 3.70 -1.16 -21.85
C ARG A 125 3.12 -0.47 -20.60
N ASN A 126 2.75 0.82 -20.70
CA ASN A 126 2.05 1.57 -19.64
C ASN A 126 0.65 1.04 -19.32
N THR A 127 -0.01 0.42 -20.30
CA THR A 127 -1.31 -0.24 -20.13
C THR A 127 -1.13 -1.61 -19.47
N ALA A 128 -0.06 -2.34 -19.80
CA ALA A 128 0.23 -3.65 -19.21
C ALA A 128 0.51 -3.59 -17.69
N GLN A 129 1.29 -2.61 -17.22
CA GLN A 129 1.56 -2.43 -15.78
C GLN A 129 0.33 -1.97 -15.00
N LYS A 130 -0.52 -1.10 -15.59
CA LYS A 130 -1.79 -0.68 -14.99
C LYS A 130 -2.78 -1.84 -14.81
N TYR A 131 -2.64 -2.94 -15.55
CA TYR A 131 -3.49 -4.11 -15.41
C TYR A 131 -2.79 -5.31 -14.79
N ALA A 132 -1.50 -5.23 -14.43
CA ALA A 132 -0.74 -6.34 -13.88
C ALA A 132 -1.41 -6.98 -12.65
N LEU A 133 -1.91 -6.15 -11.72
CA LEU A 133 -2.64 -6.63 -10.55
C LEU A 133 -3.97 -7.31 -10.94
N PHE A 134 -4.70 -6.76 -11.90
CA PHE A 134 -5.95 -7.36 -12.39
C PHE A 134 -5.69 -8.71 -13.05
N TYR A 135 -4.65 -8.83 -13.87
CA TYR A 135 -4.27 -10.10 -14.51
C TYR A 135 -3.80 -11.16 -13.51
N ARG A 136 -2.99 -10.78 -12.51
CA ARG A 136 -2.59 -11.70 -11.44
C ARG A 136 -3.80 -12.19 -10.65
N LEU A 137 -4.73 -11.29 -10.35
CA LEU A 137 -5.91 -11.64 -9.59
C LEU A 137 -6.89 -12.51 -10.40
N GLU A 138 -7.05 -12.25 -11.70
CA GLU A 138 -7.82 -13.11 -12.63
C GLU A 138 -7.22 -14.52 -12.67
N SER A 139 -5.89 -14.65 -12.82
CA SER A 139 -5.21 -15.95 -12.76
C SER A 139 -5.35 -16.64 -11.39
N TYR A 140 -5.36 -15.87 -10.29
CA TYR A 140 -5.60 -16.39 -8.95
C TYR A 140 -7.05 -16.88 -8.75
N PHE A 141 -8.04 -16.18 -9.31
CA PHE A 141 -9.43 -16.61 -9.25
C PHE A 141 -9.64 -17.96 -9.95
N ASP A 142 -9.01 -18.14 -11.11
CA ASP A 142 -9.09 -19.38 -11.87
C ASP A 142 -8.44 -20.57 -11.13
N SER A 143 -7.29 -20.34 -10.47
CA SER A 143 -6.55 -21.40 -9.77
C SER A 143 -7.12 -21.75 -8.38
N SER A 144 -7.63 -20.77 -7.63
CA SER A 144 -8.06 -20.97 -6.24
C SER A 144 -9.50 -21.47 -6.08
N LYS A 145 -10.26 -21.60 -7.18
CA LYS A 145 -11.71 -21.91 -7.19
C LYS A 145 -12.53 -21.03 -6.20
N LEU A 146 -12.04 -19.81 -5.91
CA LEU A 146 -12.66 -18.82 -5.02
C LEU A 146 -12.86 -19.23 -3.54
N HIS A 147 -12.25 -20.33 -3.06
CA HIS A 147 -12.28 -20.70 -1.64
C HIS A 147 -11.81 -19.59 -0.67
N PRO A 148 -10.79 -18.77 -1.03
CA PRO A 148 -10.36 -17.65 -0.19
C PRO A 148 -11.42 -16.58 0.08
N PHE A 149 -12.38 -16.44 -0.83
CA PHE A 149 -13.40 -15.41 -0.73
C PHE A 149 -14.73 -15.96 -0.19
N ASP A 150 -14.78 -17.23 0.18
CA ASP A 150 -16.00 -17.93 0.61
C ASP A 150 -17.10 -17.92 -0.47
N THR A 151 -16.70 -17.87 -1.75
CA THR A 151 -17.60 -17.83 -2.92
C THR A 151 -17.33 -18.99 -3.85
N TYR A 152 -17.18 -20.18 -3.29
CA TYR A 152 -16.95 -21.39 -4.07
C TYR A 152 -18.10 -21.67 -5.06
N LYS A 153 -17.79 -22.12 -6.28
CA LYS A 153 -18.73 -22.20 -7.44
C LYS A 153 -19.43 -20.87 -7.77
N GLY A 154 -18.92 -19.78 -7.22
CA GLY A 154 -19.44 -18.45 -7.41
C GLY A 154 -19.08 -17.83 -8.76
N ARG A 155 -19.48 -16.58 -8.94
CA ARG A 155 -19.14 -15.78 -10.13
C ARG A 155 -18.35 -14.54 -9.73
N VAL A 156 -17.38 -14.20 -10.58
CA VAL A 156 -16.58 -12.99 -10.47
C VAL A 156 -17.06 -11.98 -11.53
N LEU A 157 -17.43 -10.78 -11.11
CA LEU A 157 -17.79 -9.68 -12.01
C LEU A 157 -16.81 -8.53 -11.85
N ARG A 158 -16.15 -8.15 -12.95
CA ARG A 158 -15.19 -7.04 -12.94
C ARG A 158 -15.88 -5.70 -12.71
N ARG A 159 -15.36 -4.95 -11.75
CA ARG A 159 -15.79 -3.60 -11.37
C ARG A 159 -14.81 -2.57 -11.92
N ARG A 160 -15.33 -1.60 -12.68
CA ARG A 160 -14.52 -0.44 -13.10
C ARG A 160 -14.28 0.49 -11.91
N GLY A 161 -13.07 1.03 -11.83
CA GLY A 161 -12.78 2.11 -10.88
C GLY A 161 -13.55 3.38 -11.26
N THR A 162 -13.91 4.17 -10.27
CA THR A 162 -14.53 5.49 -10.44
C THR A 162 -13.64 6.55 -9.78
N LEU A 163 -13.96 7.83 -9.98
CA LEU A 163 -13.26 8.89 -9.26
C LEU A 163 -13.34 8.63 -7.75
N GLY A 164 -12.19 8.56 -7.07
CA GLY A 164 -12.11 8.27 -5.63
C GLY A 164 -12.40 6.82 -5.22
N SER A 165 -12.51 5.87 -6.14
CA SER A 165 -12.70 4.44 -5.80
C SER A 165 -11.85 3.53 -6.67
N PRO A 166 -11.01 2.66 -6.06
CA PRO A 166 -10.20 1.70 -6.81
C PRO A 166 -11.08 0.74 -7.60
N GLY A 167 -10.64 0.32 -8.79
CA GLY A 167 -11.31 -0.76 -9.53
C GLY A 167 -11.15 -2.10 -8.81
N GLY A 168 -11.86 -3.13 -9.26
CA GLY A 168 -11.79 -4.43 -8.60
C GLY A 168 -12.80 -5.43 -9.13
N TYR A 169 -13.40 -6.22 -8.23
CA TYR A 169 -14.31 -7.31 -8.56
C TYR A 169 -15.41 -7.48 -7.52
N TYR A 170 -16.62 -7.84 -7.96
CA TYR A 170 -17.69 -8.35 -7.12
C TYR A 170 -17.69 -9.88 -7.21
N LEU A 171 -17.70 -10.55 -6.06
CA LEU A 171 -17.71 -12.00 -5.97
C LEU A 171 -19.03 -12.45 -5.35
N TYR A 172 -19.81 -13.19 -6.13
CA TYR A 172 -21.08 -13.75 -5.72
C TYR A 172 -20.92 -15.24 -5.45
N ASP A 173 -21.64 -15.78 -4.48
CA ASP A 173 -21.71 -17.22 -4.26
C ASP A 173 -22.52 -17.95 -5.34
N ALA A 174 -22.66 -19.27 -5.20
CA ALA A 174 -23.42 -20.10 -6.12
C ALA A 174 -24.94 -19.80 -6.12
N GLN A 175 -25.44 -19.18 -5.05
CA GLN A 175 -26.83 -18.73 -4.91
C GLN A 175 -27.07 -17.36 -5.56
N GLY A 176 -26.00 -16.68 -6.00
CA GLY A 176 -26.07 -15.37 -6.64
C GLY A 176 -26.04 -14.20 -5.65
N GLU A 177 -25.73 -14.44 -4.38
CA GLU A 177 -25.62 -13.44 -3.32
C GLU A 177 -24.21 -12.82 -3.30
N LEU A 178 -24.12 -11.49 -3.15
CA LEU A 178 -22.83 -10.80 -3.08
C LEU A 178 -22.18 -11.05 -1.71
N LYS A 179 -21.04 -11.76 -1.69
CA LYS A 179 -20.31 -12.06 -0.44
C LYS A 179 -19.09 -11.19 -0.23
N CYS A 180 -18.46 -10.81 -1.32
CA CYS A 180 -17.15 -10.18 -1.27
C CYS A 180 -17.02 -9.07 -2.33
N LEU A 181 -16.51 -7.92 -1.89
CA LEU A 181 -16.01 -6.87 -2.76
C LEU A 181 -14.49 -6.86 -2.69
N VAL A 182 -13.83 -7.17 -3.81
CA VAL A 182 -12.39 -7.09 -3.95
C VAL A 182 -12.00 -5.78 -4.62
N LEU A 183 -11.10 -5.02 -4.00
CA LEU A 183 -10.61 -3.73 -4.45
C LEU A 183 -9.11 -3.85 -4.74
N CYS A 184 -8.74 -3.61 -6.00
CA CYS A 184 -7.37 -3.70 -6.48
C CYS A 184 -6.66 -2.36 -6.23
N ILE A 185 -5.72 -2.36 -5.29
CA ILE A 185 -4.98 -1.16 -4.92
C ILE A 185 -3.71 -1.07 -5.76
N GLN A 186 -3.70 -0.05 -6.60
CA GLN A 186 -2.54 0.28 -7.41
C GLN A 186 -1.62 1.21 -6.61
N PRO A 187 -0.31 0.97 -6.61
CA PRO A 187 0.66 1.92 -6.07
C PRO A 187 0.79 3.10 -7.04
N SER A 188 -0.26 3.90 -7.21
CA SER A 188 -0.19 5.16 -7.93
C SER A 188 0.25 6.26 -6.98
N ALA A 189 1.40 6.88 -7.23
CA ALA A 189 1.96 8.11 -6.63
C ALA A 189 1.21 8.73 -5.42
N TRP A 190 1.02 7.96 -4.35
CA TRP A 190 0.46 8.44 -3.09
C TRP A 190 1.52 9.37 -2.49
N ARG A 191 1.20 10.65 -2.34
CA ARG A 191 2.14 11.63 -1.77
C ARG A 191 2.33 11.44 -0.27
N ASP A 192 1.31 10.87 0.38
CA ASP A 192 1.27 10.62 1.82
C ASP A 192 0.60 9.26 2.10
N PRO A 193 1.35 8.28 2.64
CA PRO A 193 0.80 6.98 3.03
C PRO A 193 -0.27 7.05 4.13
N ALA A 194 -0.18 8.04 5.02
CA ALA A 194 -1.15 8.23 6.12
C ALA A 194 -2.54 8.52 5.58
N THR A 195 -2.63 9.59 4.78
CA THR A 195 -3.88 10.00 4.11
C THR A 195 -4.41 8.88 3.21
N ALA A 196 -3.55 8.21 2.45
CA ALA A 196 -3.97 7.12 1.57
C ALA A 196 -4.59 5.95 2.34
N ALA A 197 -3.97 5.50 3.44
CA ALA A 197 -4.52 4.43 4.26
C ALA A 197 -5.87 4.82 4.87
N ARG A 198 -5.99 6.07 5.37
CA ARG A 198 -7.26 6.60 5.88
C ARG A 198 -8.34 6.62 4.79
N GLU A 199 -8.06 7.19 3.64
CA GLU A 199 -9.00 7.25 2.51
C GLU A 199 -9.47 5.87 2.06
N LEU A 200 -8.57 4.87 2.04
CA LEU A 200 -8.94 3.49 1.74
C LEU A 200 -9.85 2.90 2.82
N TYR A 201 -9.56 3.13 4.09
CA TYR A 201 -10.42 2.67 5.19
C TYR A 201 -11.81 3.30 5.11
N GLU A 202 -11.88 4.61 4.92
CA GLU A 202 -13.12 5.36 4.69
C GLU A 202 -13.92 4.81 3.51
N HIS A 203 -13.20 4.53 2.42
CA HIS A 203 -13.81 3.92 1.25
C HIS A 203 -14.41 2.56 1.58
N ALA A 204 -13.67 1.68 2.28
CA ALA A 204 -14.19 0.38 2.68
C ALA A 204 -15.45 0.51 3.57
N LEU A 205 -15.43 1.40 4.56
CA LEU A 205 -16.62 1.67 5.38
C LEU A 205 -17.82 2.13 4.55
N SER A 206 -17.61 3.03 3.59
CA SER A 206 -18.68 3.47 2.69
C SER A 206 -19.29 2.33 1.87
N GLN A 207 -18.53 1.26 1.63
CA GLN A 207 -18.98 0.09 0.86
C GLN A 207 -19.47 -1.07 1.76
N ARG A 208 -19.36 -0.97 3.09
CA ARG A 208 -19.67 -2.06 4.02
C ARG A 208 -21.11 -2.56 3.92
N HIS A 209 -22.05 -1.70 3.52
CA HIS A 209 -23.44 -2.09 3.31
C HIS A 209 -23.65 -2.92 2.02
N ARG A 210 -22.68 -2.98 1.12
CA ARG A 210 -22.81 -3.66 -0.18
C ARG A 210 -22.38 -5.12 -0.15
N ALA A 211 -21.37 -5.45 0.65
CA ALA A 211 -20.83 -6.80 0.75
C ALA A 211 -20.46 -7.11 2.21
N PRO A 212 -20.71 -8.35 2.68
CA PRO A 212 -20.29 -8.78 4.02
C PRO A 212 -18.79 -8.61 4.28
N THR A 213 -17.96 -8.87 3.27
CA THR A 213 -16.51 -8.75 3.36
C THR A 213 -15.97 -7.83 2.27
N ILE A 214 -14.95 -7.05 2.62
CA ILE A 214 -14.23 -6.16 1.71
C ILE A 214 -12.77 -6.56 1.74
N TRP A 215 -12.20 -6.71 0.56
CA TRP A 215 -10.83 -7.15 0.35
C TRP A 215 -10.04 -6.05 -0.33
N PHE A 216 -8.95 -5.61 0.29
CA PHE A 216 -7.92 -4.87 -0.40
C PHE A 216 -6.82 -5.82 -0.85
N VAL A 217 -6.57 -5.83 -2.15
CA VAL A 217 -5.47 -6.58 -2.76
C VAL A 217 -4.46 -5.59 -3.29
N PHE A 218 -3.25 -5.65 -2.77
CA PHE A 218 -2.11 -4.89 -3.23
C PHE A 218 -1.23 -5.76 -4.13
N LEU A 219 -0.44 -5.13 -4.99
CA LEU A 219 0.52 -5.87 -5.81
C LEU A 219 1.66 -6.46 -4.98
N ARG A 220 2.06 -5.78 -3.90
CA ARG A 220 3.14 -6.15 -2.97
C ARG A 220 2.90 -5.51 -1.60
N ASP A 221 3.62 -5.99 -0.60
CA ASP A 221 3.65 -5.33 0.70
C ASP A 221 4.20 -3.90 0.59
N ASN A 222 3.61 -2.98 1.34
CA ASN A 222 3.97 -1.56 1.35
C ASN A 222 3.41 -0.85 2.59
N VAL A 223 3.92 0.37 2.84
CA VAL A 223 3.55 1.17 4.02
C VAL A 223 2.06 1.50 4.09
N VAL A 224 1.36 1.68 2.96
CA VAL A 224 -0.10 1.95 2.97
C VAL A 224 -0.86 0.73 3.47
N LEU A 225 -0.49 -0.47 3.02
CA LEU A 225 -1.06 -1.73 3.49
C LEU A 225 -0.83 -1.92 5.00
N GLN A 226 0.40 -1.67 5.48
CA GLN A 226 0.76 -1.81 6.89
C GLN A 226 0.00 -0.80 7.77
N ARG A 227 -0.04 0.48 7.37
CA ARG A 227 -0.84 1.52 8.06
C ARG A 227 -2.33 1.20 8.05
N LEU A 228 -2.86 0.69 6.95
CA LEU A 228 -4.27 0.28 6.87
C LEU A 228 -4.58 -0.91 7.79
N ALA A 229 -3.63 -1.84 7.96
CA ALA A 229 -3.77 -2.91 8.94
C ALA A 229 -3.84 -2.36 10.37
N GLU A 230 -2.92 -1.46 10.74
CA GLU A 230 -2.94 -0.82 12.05
C GLU A 230 -4.21 0.00 12.30
N LEU A 231 -4.67 0.78 11.32
CA LEU A 231 -5.95 1.50 11.38
C LEU A 231 -7.13 0.55 11.66
N SER A 232 -7.14 -0.65 11.08
CA SER A 232 -8.22 -1.62 11.30
C SER A 232 -8.24 -2.24 12.71
N LEU A 233 -7.15 -2.12 13.48
CA LEU A 233 -7.16 -2.46 14.91
C LEU A 233 -7.85 -1.36 15.72
N TYR A 234 -7.55 -0.10 15.43
CA TYR A 234 -8.12 1.05 16.15
C TYR A 234 -9.56 1.35 15.76
N TRP A 235 -9.90 1.28 14.48
CA TRP A 235 -11.21 1.68 13.96
C TRP A 235 -12.13 0.49 13.63
N GLY A 236 -11.63 -0.74 13.76
CA GLY A 236 -12.38 -1.97 13.54
C GLY A 236 -12.18 -2.61 12.16
N GLY A 237 -12.70 -3.81 12.00
CA GLY A 237 -12.62 -4.61 10.78
C GLY A 237 -11.42 -5.53 10.64
N SER A 238 -10.48 -5.52 11.58
CA SER A 238 -9.44 -6.54 11.69
C SER A 238 -10.01 -7.91 12.12
N PRO A 239 -9.23 -9.02 12.05
CA PRO A 239 -9.64 -10.33 12.55
C PRO A 239 -10.05 -10.37 14.02
N TYR A 240 -9.55 -9.43 14.82
CA TYR A 240 -9.85 -9.32 16.26
C TYR A 240 -10.98 -8.32 16.58
N ASP A 241 -11.69 -7.80 15.58
CA ASP A 241 -12.85 -6.94 15.81
C ASP A 241 -14.00 -7.75 16.48
N LYS A 242 -14.45 -7.27 17.64
CA LYS A 242 -15.58 -7.86 18.38
C LYS A 242 -16.88 -7.88 17.58
N LYS A 243 -17.04 -6.97 16.62
CA LYS A 243 -18.19 -6.89 15.70
C LYS A 243 -18.03 -7.80 14.48
N GLY A 244 -16.97 -8.60 14.42
CA GLY A 244 -16.68 -9.54 13.36
C GLY A 244 -15.69 -8.99 12.33
N HIS A 245 -14.90 -9.91 11.77
CA HIS A 245 -13.92 -9.63 10.73
C HIS A 245 -14.61 -9.31 9.39
N TRP A 246 -14.43 -8.09 8.88
CA TRP A 246 -15.04 -7.68 7.61
C TRP A 246 -14.04 -7.07 6.60
N LEU A 247 -12.85 -6.64 7.06
CA LEU A 247 -11.82 -6.06 6.21
C LEU A 247 -10.64 -7.02 6.05
N PHE A 248 -10.44 -7.53 4.84
CA PHE A 248 -9.33 -8.41 4.49
C PHE A 248 -8.26 -7.63 3.74
N LEU A 249 -7.03 -7.77 4.19
CA LEU A 249 -5.88 -7.08 3.64
C LEU A 249 -4.93 -8.12 3.06
N SER A 250 -4.49 -7.94 1.83
CA SER A 250 -3.70 -8.95 1.12
C SER A 250 -2.77 -8.35 0.08
N HIS A 251 -1.74 -9.09 -0.26
CA HIS A 251 -0.82 -8.76 -1.34
C HIS A 251 -0.25 -10.02 -2.00
N PHE A 252 0.24 -9.89 -3.22
CA PHE A 252 1.00 -10.96 -3.84
C PHE A 252 2.43 -11.02 -3.28
N ILE A 253 2.95 -12.23 -3.11
CA ILE A 253 4.37 -12.50 -2.86
C ILE A 253 5.05 -12.94 -4.17
N ASP A 254 6.37 -13.07 -4.19
CA ASP A 254 7.16 -13.31 -5.41
C ASP A 254 6.82 -14.63 -6.11
N THR A 255 6.27 -15.60 -5.38
CA THR A 255 5.77 -16.87 -5.92
C THR A 255 4.37 -16.77 -6.54
N ASP A 256 3.85 -15.55 -6.74
CA ASP A 256 2.49 -15.26 -7.21
C ASP A 256 1.36 -15.81 -6.30
N HIS A 257 1.69 -16.21 -5.06
CA HIS A 257 0.69 -16.53 -4.04
C HIS A 257 0.10 -15.27 -3.41
N LEU A 258 -1.20 -15.31 -3.13
CA LEU A 258 -1.89 -14.24 -2.41
C LEU A 258 -1.69 -14.42 -0.91
N LYS A 259 -0.82 -13.60 -0.32
CA LYS A 259 -0.64 -13.53 1.13
C LYS A 259 -1.73 -12.65 1.74
N VAL A 260 -2.43 -13.17 2.74
CA VAL A 260 -3.48 -12.47 3.47
C VAL A 260 -2.99 -12.16 4.88
N LEU A 261 -3.11 -10.91 5.31
CA LEU A 261 -2.81 -10.49 6.66
C LEU A 261 -3.97 -10.93 7.57
N PHE A 262 -3.71 -11.89 8.45
CA PHE A 262 -4.74 -12.52 9.30
C PHE A 262 -4.27 -12.55 10.78
N GLU A 263 -4.85 -13.41 11.60
CA GLU A 263 -4.63 -13.44 13.06
C GLU A 263 -3.15 -13.47 13.46
N ASP A 264 -2.31 -14.27 12.79
CA ASP A 264 -0.87 -14.34 13.03
C ASP A 264 -0.14 -13.02 12.81
N TYR A 265 -0.41 -12.36 11.68
CA TYR A 265 0.14 -11.05 11.37
C TYR A 265 -0.35 -10.00 12.37
N PHE A 266 -1.65 -9.97 12.67
CA PHE A 266 -2.24 -8.99 13.56
C PHE A 266 -1.77 -9.16 15.01
N ALA A 267 -1.55 -10.40 15.47
CA ALA A 267 -0.98 -10.66 16.79
C ALA A 267 0.44 -10.09 16.91
N GLN A 268 1.26 -10.26 15.87
CA GLN A 268 2.61 -9.66 15.82
C GLN A 268 2.54 -8.13 15.79
N LEU A 269 1.65 -7.56 14.97
CA LEU A 269 1.46 -6.12 14.86
C LEU A 269 1.01 -5.51 16.20
N ILE A 270 0.09 -6.15 16.92
CA ILE A 270 -0.34 -5.69 18.26
C ILE A 270 0.86 -5.65 19.21
N GLY A 271 1.71 -6.69 19.21
CA GLY A 271 2.93 -6.72 20.01
C GLY A 271 3.90 -5.58 19.65
N GLN A 272 4.05 -5.26 18.36
CA GLN A 272 4.87 -4.14 17.90
C GLN A 272 4.32 -2.80 18.37
N ILE A 273 3.01 -2.58 18.27
CA ILE A 273 2.35 -1.35 18.73
C ILE A 273 2.53 -1.19 20.23
N GLN A 274 2.33 -2.25 21.02
CA GLN A 274 2.52 -2.23 22.48
C GLN A 274 3.98 -1.96 22.88
N ALA A 275 4.94 -2.35 22.03
CA ALA A 275 6.36 -2.04 22.20
C ALA A 275 6.76 -0.63 21.72
N GLY A 276 5.81 0.19 21.25
CA GLY A 276 6.05 1.55 20.76
C GLY A 276 6.52 1.63 19.31
N ALA A 277 6.41 0.56 18.53
CA ALA A 277 6.78 0.50 17.12
C ALA A 277 5.57 0.62 16.17
N GLY A 278 4.49 1.26 16.61
CA GLY A 278 3.32 1.57 15.78
C GLY A 278 3.66 2.57 14.67
N LEU A 279 2.97 2.47 13.54
CA LEU A 279 3.09 3.38 12.41
C LEU A 279 2.17 4.59 12.54
N ILE A 280 1.20 4.55 13.46
CA ILE A 280 0.18 5.59 13.66
C ILE A 280 0.43 6.29 14.98
N GLU A 281 0.70 7.58 14.91
CA GLU A 281 0.78 8.41 16.11
C GLU A 281 -0.63 8.65 16.67
N GLU A 282 -0.75 8.75 18.00
CA GLU A 282 -2.04 8.97 18.64
C GLU A 282 -2.77 10.18 18.05
N ALA A 283 -2.06 11.28 17.80
CA ALA A 283 -2.61 12.49 17.18
C ALA A 283 -3.28 12.25 15.81
N GLU A 284 -2.85 11.25 15.04
CA GLU A 284 -3.45 10.90 13.74
C GLU A 284 -4.85 10.25 13.87
N LEU A 285 -5.21 9.80 15.07
CA LEU A 285 -6.53 9.21 15.37
C LEU A 285 -7.56 10.25 15.82
N TYR A 286 -7.14 11.48 16.09
CA TYR A 286 -7.98 12.56 16.60
C TYR A 286 -8.08 13.73 15.63
N CYS A 287 -9.16 14.51 15.77
CA CYS A 287 -9.32 15.79 15.14
C CYS A 287 -8.64 16.86 16.00
N ALA A 288 -7.62 17.52 15.45
CA ALA A 288 -7.13 18.77 16.00
C ALA A 288 -8.07 19.89 15.51
N LEU A 289 -9.03 20.28 16.34
CA LEU A 289 -9.83 21.48 16.07
C LEU A 289 -8.97 22.69 16.39
N GLU A 290 -8.72 23.54 15.40
CA GLU A 290 -8.03 24.81 15.63
C GLU A 290 -8.95 25.74 16.42
N SER A 291 -8.41 26.34 17.49
CA SER A 291 -9.10 27.41 18.18
C SER A 291 -9.19 28.62 17.26
N MET A 292 -10.39 29.17 17.10
CA MET A 292 -10.54 30.51 16.54
C MET A 292 -10.44 31.57 17.63
N ASP A 293 -9.63 32.60 17.36
CA ASP A 293 -9.49 33.88 18.08
C ASP A 293 -9.81 33.86 19.59
N GLY A 294 -8.76 33.66 20.41
CA GLY A 294 -8.79 33.92 21.85
C GLY A 294 -9.57 32.91 22.70
N GLN A 295 -10.13 31.85 22.09
CA GLN A 295 -10.77 30.76 22.82
C GLN A 295 -9.76 29.68 23.21
N PRO A 296 -9.98 28.95 24.31
CA PRO A 296 -9.20 27.75 24.61
C PRO A 296 -9.36 26.73 23.48
N ALA A 297 -8.28 26.03 23.15
CA ALA A 297 -8.32 24.95 22.17
C ALA A 297 -9.41 23.93 22.57
N PRO A 298 -10.30 23.53 21.64
CA PRO A 298 -11.29 22.50 21.92
C PRO A 298 -10.61 21.21 22.36
N GLU A 299 -11.28 20.42 23.20
CA GLU A 299 -10.81 19.06 23.48
C GLU A 299 -10.75 18.27 22.17
N SER A 300 -9.65 17.54 21.98
CA SER A 300 -9.43 16.71 20.81
C SER A 300 -10.48 15.59 20.76
N GLU A 301 -11.32 15.61 19.74
CA GLU A 301 -12.31 14.56 19.51
C GLU A 301 -11.76 13.47 18.59
N PRO A 302 -12.03 12.18 18.84
CA PRO A 302 -11.54 11.12 17.99
C PRO A 302 -12.21 11.18 16.61
N LEU A 303 -11.44 10.97 15.53
CA LEU A 303 -11.97 10.97 14.16
C LEU A 303 -13.07 9.92 13.96
N ARG A 304 -12.95 8.81 14.71
CA ARG A 304 -13.86 7.65 14.72
C ARG A 304 -13.86 7.02 16.11
N PRO A 305 -14.85 6.18 16.45
CA PRO A 305 -14.76 5.37 17.67
C PRO A 305 -13.45 4.57 17.69
N ILE A 306 -12.58 4.88 18.65
CA ILE A 306 -11.29 4.20 18.84
C ILE A 306 -11.51 3.00 19.76
N TYR A 307 -11.17 1.82 19.26
CA TYR A 307 -11.19 0.58 20.01
C TYR A 307 -9.87 0.39 20.77
N LYS A 308 -9.96 -0.18 21.97
CA LYS A 308 -8.78 -0.66 22.69
C LYS A 308 -8.14 -1.78 21.87
N LEU A 309 -6.81 -1.78 21.81
CA LEU A 309 -6.06 -2.86 21.18
C LEU A 309 -6.50 -4.20 21.79
N PRO A 310 -6.85 -5.18 20.95
CA PRO A 310 -7.30 -6.48 21.44
C PRO A 310 -6.12 -7.27 22.01
N GLU A 311 -6.41 -8.18 22.93
CA GLU A 311 -5.46 -9.19 23.39
C GLU A 311 -5.69 -10.45 22.55
N PRO A 312 -4.72 -10.88 21.72
CA PRO A 312 -4.87 -12.09 20.91
C PRO A 312 -5.09 -13.32 21.79
N ASP A 313 -6.29 -13.88 21.75
CA ASP A 313 -6.68 -15.11 22.47
C ASP A 313 -6.51 -16.37 21.60
N LYS A 314 -6.49 -16.18 20.27
CA LYS A 314 -6.31 -17.22 19.27
C LYS A 314 -5.44 -16.71 18.12
N ILE A 315 -4.55 -17.59 17.65
CA ILE A 315 -3.69 -17.33 16.50
C ILE A 315 -3.85 -18.50 15.52
N ARG A 316 -4.62 -18.30 14.45
CA ARG A 316 -4.70 -19.21 13.30
C ARG A 316 -3.94 -18.66 12.13
N THR A 317 -3.42 -19.55 11.30
CA THR A 317 -2.97 -19.13 9.98
C THR A 317 -4.18 -18.94 9.06
N TYR A 318 -4.06 -18.05 8.07
CA TYR A 318 -5.09 -17.94 7.06
C TYR A 318 -5.28 -19.25 6.28
N ARG A 319 -4.21 -20.04 6.12
CA ARG A 319 -4.25 -21.36 5.50
C ARG A 319 -5.24 -22.29 6.22
N ASP A 320 -5.26 -22.30 7.54
CA ASP A 320 -6.19 -23.13 8.33
C ASP A 320 -7.65 -22.78 8.01
N ILE A 321 -7.95 -21.49 7.80
CA ILE A 321 -9.28 -21.03 7.41
C ILE A 321 -9.66 -21.55 6.02
N ILE A 322 -8.73 -21.49 5.06
CA ILE A 322 -8.97 -22.00 3.71
C ILE A 322 -9.20 -23.52 3.74
N GLN A 323 -8.38 -24.25 4.49
CA GLN A 323 -8.53 -25.70 4.63
C GLN A 323 -9.89 -26.05 5.22
N ALA A 324 -10.33 -25.36 6.28
CA ALA A 324 -11.65 -25.55 6.86
C ALA A 324 -12.78 -25.30 5.84
N ARG A 325 -12.65 -24.27 4.99
CA ARG A 325 -13.62 -23.98 3.92
C ARG A 325 -13.63 -25.04 2.82
N ILE A 326 -12.46 -25.54 2.42
CA ILE A 326 -12.34 -26.64 1.44
C ILE A 326 -12.98 -27.91 1.98
N TRP A 327 -12.72 -28.25 3.25
CA TRP A 327 -13.34 -29.39 3.91
C TRP A 327 -14.85 -29.26 3.99
N ALA A 328 -15.37 -28.10 4.41
CA ALA A 328 -16.81 -27.85 4.45
C ALA A 328 -17.47 -27.99 3.07
N ALA A 329 -16.82 -27.53 2.01
CA ALA A 329 -17.31 -27.72 0.64
C ALA A 329 -17.32 -29.20 0.23
N GLY A 330 -16.26 -29.96 0.58
CA GLY A 330 -16.15 -31.39 0.28
C GLY A 330 -17.14 -32.29 1.04
N ASP A 331 -17.59 -31.84 2.22
CA ASP A 331 -18.58 -32.55 3.05
C ASP A 331 -20.04 -32.21 2.70
N SER A 332 -20.27 -31.28 1.76
CA SER A 332 -21.61 -31.00 1.28
C SER A 332 -22.22 -32.21 0.55
N ASP A 333 -23.52 -32.44 0.74
CA ASP A 333 -24.28 -33.44 -0.03
C ASP A 333 -24.19 -33.22 -1.54
N SER A 334 -23.95 -31.97 -1.96
CA SER A 334 -23.79 -31.54 -3.35
C SER A 334 -22.33 -31.54 -3.85
N ALA A 335 -21.39 -32.06 -3.05
CA ALA A 335 -19.97 -32.07 -3.38
C ALA A 335 -19.69 -33.02 -4.56
N THR A 336 -18.98 -32.51 -5.57
CA THR A 336 -18.43 -33.26 -6.68
C THR A 336 -17.31 -34.19 -6.23
N ASN A 337 -16.96 -35.16 -7.06
CA ASN A 337 -15.84 -36.07 -6.80
C ASN A 337 -14.49 -35.33 -6.68
N GLU A 338 -14.32 -34.19 -7.37
CA GLU A 338 -13.14 -33.34 -7.22
C GLU A 338 -13.08 -32.67 -5.84
N GLU A 339 -14.21 -32.19 -5.30
CA GLU A 339 -14.27 -31.56 -3.97
C GLU A 339 -13.99 -32.57 -2.85
N ARG A 340 -14.57 -33.77 -2.97
CA ARG A 340 -14.31 -34.89 -2.04
C ARG A 340 -12.85 -35.34 -2.09
N ARG A 341 -12.21 -35.32 -3.27
CA ARG A 341 -10.77 -35.54 -3.41
C ARG A 341 -9.92 -34.37 -2.91
N GLY A 342 -10.37 -33.14 -3.12
CA GLY A 342 -9.73 -31.93 -2.60
C GLY A 342 -9.62 -31.95 -1.07
N LYS A 343 -10.64 -32.48 -0.39
CA LYS A 343 -10.61 -32.78 1.06
C LYS A 343 -9.50 -33.78 1.45
N LEU A 344 -9.18 -34.74 0.59
CA LEU A 344 -8.17 -35.78 0.84
C LEU A 344 -6.74 -35.32 0.50
N ASN A 345 -6.59 -34.34 -0.40
CA ASN A 345 -5.30 -33.83 -0.90
C ASN A 345 -4.84 -32.53 -0.21
N VAL A 346 -5.30 -32.23 1.01
CA VAL A 346 -5.01 -30.96 1.71
C VAL A 346 -3.53 -30.76 2.10
N ASP A 347 -2.66 -31.73 1.80
CA ASP A 347 -1.22 -31.50 1.63
C ASP A 347 -0.94 -30.78 0.30
N MET A 348 -1.37 -29.53 0.19
CA MET A 348 -0.92 -28.64 -0.86
C MET A 348 0.09 -27.67 -0.25
N GLY A 349 1.35 -27.81 -0.64
CA GLY A 349 2.32 -26.73 -0.54
C GLY A 349 1.77 -25.53 -1.30
N LEU A 350 1.27 -24.55 -0.55
CA LEU A 350 0.80 -23.23 -0.97
C LEU A 350 1.60 -22.19 -0.19
#